data_AF-A0A0H3N719-F1
#
_entry.id   AF-A0A0H3N719-F1
#
_cell.length_a   1.000
_cell.length_b   1.000
_cell.length_c   1.000
_cell.angle_alpha   90.00
_cell.angle_beta   90.00
_cell.angle_gamma   90.00
#
_symmetry.space_group_name_H-M   'P 1'
#
loop_
_entity.id
_entity.type
_entity.pdbx_description
1 polymer ?
#
loop_
_entity_poly.entity_id
_entity_poly.type
_entity_poly.pdbx_seq_one_letter_code
_entity_poly.pdbx_strand_id
1 'polypeptide(L)'
;MKYFDYICKDDLERIFLKEPEDFSAKTEKDVLKYALGAFLYVPATQYNMIYKSIIGDVKGVRPLAICLEDAVGVNGELEAIENLRLILKNISNESITNKDGIPLIFVRIKDVEQLLRIKEIIIKNSHSITGILIPKANSELIENCIEALYSMNLQDMYVIPIIETREFIYNEKKELSFTNLYNAILRHKSRILSIRVGITDILGMYGIRRDKNFSIYNNLICSSFILDIITYLQRPELDIPISGGVSEFFDMTNKDIRNKYIEEILLDKYHGLIGKTVIHPMQIQIVQALSTVSYEDFTDALDILDSTDSKYGVSKGVLGERMNETNPHFLWAKKTLILSKIYGVLNKGVDYEELLKF
;
A
#
# COMPACT_ATOMS: atom_id res chain seq x y z
N MET A 1 15.74 -4.91 -1.31
CA MET A 1 14.79 -5.69 -0.49
C MET A 1 13.95 -6.49 -1.45
N LYS A 2 13.53 -7.70 -1.07
CA LYS A 2 12.78 -8.62 -1.93
C LYS A 2 11.62 -9.23 -1.13
N TYR A 3 10.45 -9.45 -1.71
CA TYR A 3 9.38 -10.16 -1.00
C TYR A 3 9.76 -11.63 -0.79
N PHE A 4 9.36 -12.22 0.34
CA PHE A 4 9.61 -13.63 0.68
C PHE A 4 11.09 -14.05 0.81
N ASP A 5 12.01 -13.10 1.04
CA ASP A 5 13.45 -13.35 1.27
C ASP A 5 13.77 -14.20 2.52
N TYR A 6 12.78 -14.38 3.39
CA TYR A 6 12.83 -15.24 4.57
C TYR A 6 12.53 -16.72 4.29
N ILE A 7 12.09 -17.08 3.08
CA ILE A 7 11.84 -18.47 2.67
C ILE A 7 13.16 -19.07 2.17
N CYS A 8 13.44 -20.33 2.53
CA CYS A 8 14.66 -20.98 2.07
C CYS A 8 14.61 -21.23 0.55
N LYS A 9 15.79 -21.37 -0.07
CA LYS A 9 15.92 -21.48 -1.52
C LYS A 9 15.13 -22.65 -2.11
N ASP A 10 15.19 -23.83 -1.48
CA ASP A 10 14.51 -25.04 -1.96
C ASP A 10 12.97 -24.86 -1.98
N ASP A 11 12.42 -24.19 -0.96
CA ASP A 11 10.99 -23.88 -0.91
C ASP A 11 10.61 -22.77 -1.91
N LEU A 12 11.47 -21.77 -2.12
CA LEU A 12 11.23 -20.74 -3.15
C LEU A 12 11.15 -21.36 -4.55
N GLU A 13 12.09 -22.23 -4.92
CA GLU A 13 12.10 -22.93 -6.21
C GLU A 13 10.88 -23.84 -6.40
N ARG A 14 10.38 -24.43 -5.31
CA ARG A 14 9.15 -25.23 -5.32
C ARG A 14 7.90 -24.35 -5.52
N ILE A 15 7.82 -23.23 -4.80
CA ILE A 15 6.61 -22.40 -4.72
C ILE A 15 6.47 -21.48 -5.92
N PHE A 16 7.56 -20.91 -6.43
CA PHE A 16 7.53 -19.89 -7.47
C PHE A 16 8.00 -20.44 -8.82
N LEU A 17 7.19 -20.23 -9.87
CA LEU A 17 7.66 -20.30 -11.26
C LEU A 17 8.65 -19.17 -11.56
N LYS A 18 8.33 -17.96 -11.06
CA LYS A 18 9.19 -16.79 -11.14
C LYS A 18 9.30 -16.17 -9.76
N GLU A 19 10.51 -16.13 -9.22
CA GLU A 19 10.75 -15.49 -7.92
C GLU A 19 10.51 -13.96 -7.98
N PRO A 20 10.12 -13.35 -6.86
CA PRO A 20 10.12 -11.89 -6.71
C PRO A 20 11.48 -11.26 -7.04
N GLU A 21 11.46 -10.06 -7.62
CA GLU A 21 12.64 -9.26 -7.91
C GLU A 21 12.96 -8.28 -6.76
N ASP A 22 14.21 -7.82 -6.70
CA ASP A 22 14.63 -6.80 -5.74
C ASP A 22 14.05 -5.41 -6.09
N PHE A 23 13.70 -4.66 -5.05
CA PHE A 23 13.32 -3.26 -5.16
C PHE A 23 13.89 -2.42 -4.00
N SER A 24 13.83 -1.09 -4.17
CA SER A 24 14.24 -0.10 -3.18
C SER A 24 13.52 1.23 -3.42
N ALA A 25 13.77 2.24 -2.58
CA ALA A 25 13.27 3.60 -2.80
C ALA A 25 13.75 4.23 -4.14
N LYS A 26 14.77 3.65 -4.78
CA LYS A 26 15.31 4.09 -6.08
C LYS A 26 14.70 3.34 -7.28
N THR A 27 13.86 2.33 -7.03
CA THR A 27 13.16 1.61 -8.10
C THR A 27 12.27 2.59 -8.86
N GLU A 28 12.20 2.44 -10.19
CA GLU A 28 11.34 3.27 -11.03
C GLU A 28 9.92 3.31 -10.48
N LYS A 29 9.34 4.51 -10.49
CA LYS A 29 8.05 4.77 -9.86
C LYS A 29 6.94 3.84 -10.37
N ASP A 30 6.93 3.53 -11.67
CA ASP A 30 5.92 2.69 -12.30
C ASP A 30 5.89 1.27 -11.75
N VAL A 31 7.00 0.80 -11.19
CA VAL A 31 7.07 -0.46 -10.43
C VAL A 31 6.85 -0.19 -8.94
N LEU A 32 7.54 0.82 -8.37
CA LEU A 32 7.52 1.12 -6.93
C LEU A 32 6.11 1.38 -6.40
N LYS A 33 5.24 2.04 -7.18
CA LYS A 33 3.85 2.34 -6.78
C LYS A 33 3.04 1.08 -6.42
N TYR A 34 3.36 -0.05 -7.05
CA TYR A 34 2.70 -1.34 -6.80
C TYR A 34 3.40 -2.19 -5.73
N ALA A 35 4.58 -1.78 -5.26
CA ALA A 35 5.42 -2.52 -4.31
C ALA A 35 5.12 -2.18 -2.84
N LEU A 36 3.91 -1.67 -2.55
CA LEU A 36 3.54 -1.24 -1.21
C LEU A 36 2.83 -2.31 -0.34
N GLY A 37 2.53 -3.49 -0.91
CA GLY A 37 2.00 -4.70 -0.24
C GLY A 37 1.24 -4.49 1.07
N ALA A 38 1.66 -5.21 2.12
CA ALA A 38 1.29 -4.91 3.50
C ALA A 38 2.07 -3.70 4.01
N PHE A 39 1.37 -2.58 4.22
CA PHE A 39 1.99 -1.35 4.70
C PHE A 39 1.74 -1.21 6.19
N LEU A 40 2.77 -1.52 6.98
CA LEU A 40 2.70 -1.57 8.44
C LEU A 40 2.69 -0.16 9.01
N TYR A 41 1.67 0.17 9.79
CA TYR A 41 1.57 1.42 10.53
C TYR A 41 1.97 1.19 11.98
N VAL A 42 2.90 1.98 12.47
CA VAL A 42 3.37 1.91 13.85
C VAL A 42 3.39 3.31 14.45
N PRO A 43 2.71 3.56 15.59
CA PRO A 43 2.82 4.84 16.29
C PRO A 43 4.28 5.11 16.68
N ALA A 44 4.72 6.35 16.53
CA ALA A 44 6.10 6.74 16.85
C ALA A 44 6.47 6.57 18.33
N THR A 45 5.47 6.48 19.22
CA THR A 45 5.67 6.11 20.63
C THR A 45 6.16 4.67 20.81
N GLN A 46 5.93 3.78 19.83
CA GLN A 46 6.37 2.38 19.85
C GLN A 46 7.79 2.21 19.27
N TYR A 47 8.76 2.92 19.86
CA TYR A 47 10.16 2.93 19.40
C TYR A 47 10.71 1.53 19.10
N ASN A 48 10.54 0.58 20.02
CA ASN A 48 11.07 -0.78 19.90
C ASN A 48 10.49 -1.53 18.71
N MET A 49 9.20 -1.36 18.43
CA MET A 49 8.55 -2.02 17.29
C MET A 49 9.06 -1.46 15.96
N ILE A 50 9.24 -0.15 15.89
CA ILE A 50 9.79 0.52 14.70
C ILE A 50 11.23 0.06 14.47
N TYR A 51 12.07 0.10 15.50
CA TYR A 51 13.47 -0.31 15.38
C TYR A 51 13.59 -1.77 14.93
N LYS A 52 12.85 -2.70 15.56
CA LYS A 52 12.79 -4.12 15.15
C LYS A 52 12.34 -4.30 13.70
N SER A 53 11.38 -3.51 13.25
CA SER A 53 10.90 -3.56 11.87
C SER A 53 11.96 -3.13 10.85
N ILE A 54 12.87 -2.22 11.24
CA ILE A 54 13.90 -1.67 10.37
C ILE A 54 15.13 -2.59 10.30
N ILE A 55 15.52 -3.19 11.42
CA ILE A 55 16.66 -4.12 11.47
C ILE A 55 16.35 -5.53 10.97
N GLY A 56 15.07 -5.84 10.68
CA GLY A 56 14.64 -7.13 10.10
C GLY A 56 14.08 -8.15 11.11
N ASP A 57 13.98 -7.81 12.39
CA ASP A 57 13.42 -8.68 13.43
C ASP A 57 11.91 -8.93 13.26
N VAL A 58 11.20 -8.02 12.57
CA VAL A 58 9.81 -8.22 12.17
C VAL A 58 9.77 -8.71 10.74
N LYS A 59 9.53 -10.01 10.59
CA LYS A 59 9.49 -10.74 9.33
C LYS A 59 8.55 -10.07 8.30
N GLY A 60 9.07 -9.86 7.10
CA GLY A 60 8.29 -9.41 5.94
C GLY A 60 7.92 -7.93 5.92
N VAL A 61 8.37 -7.08 6.85
CA VAL A 61 8.10 -5.63 6.73
C VAL A 61 8.80 -5.07 5.48
N ARG A 62 8.03 -4.37 4.63
CA ARG A 62 8.55 -3.76 3.38
C ARG A 62 8.30 -2.25 3.35
N PRO A 63 7.05 -1.75 3.35
CA PRO A 63 6.79 -0.36 3.71
C PRO A 63 6.37 -0.24 5.18
N LEU A 64 6.90 0.79 5.82
CA LEU A 64 6.70 1.10 7.23
C LEU A 64 6.28 2.58 7.36
N ALA A 65 5.13 2.83 7.96
CA ALA A 65 4.70 4.18 8.32
C ALA A 65 4.98 4.42 9.81
N ILE A 66 5.81 5.41 10.10
CA ILE A 66 5.98 5.95 11.45
C ILE A 66 4.90 7.01 11.64
N CYS A 67 3.94 6.74 12.53
CA CYS A 67 2.73 7.54 12.70
C CYS A 67 2.88 8.57 13.81
N LEU A 68 2.68 9.85 13.47
CA LEU A 68 2.65 11.01 14.38
C LEU A 68 1.23 11.59 14.57
N GLU A 69 0.20 10.93 14.03
CA GLU A 69 -1.19 11.39 14.01
C GLU A 69 -2.07 10.60 15.01
N ASP A 70 -3.14 9.91 14.58
CA ASP A 70 -4.23 9.46 15.46
C ASP A 70 -3.83 8.33 16.43
N ALA A 71 -2.71 7.65 16.16
CA ALA A 71 -2.15 6.64 17.04
C ALA A 71 -1.29 7.23 18.17
N VAL A 72 -1.08 8.55 18.17
CA VAL A 72 -0.37 9.29 19.23
C VAL A 72 -1.39 10.04 20.07
N GLY A 73 -1.42 9.73 21.38
CA GLY A 73 -2.32 10.40 22.31
C GLY A 73 -2.05 11.91 22.41
N VAL A 74 -3.00 12.67 22.94
CA VAL A 74 -2.97 14.15 23.02
C VAL A 74 -1.67 14.70 23.63
N ASN A 75 -1.08 13.98 24.59
CA ASN A 75 0.16 14.38 25.28
C ASN A 75 1.42 13.67 24.73
N GLY A 76 1.28 12.83 23.71
CA GLY A 76 2.35 12.00 23.17
C GLY A 76 3.15 12.62 22.04
N GLU A 77 2.76 13.79 21.52
CA GLU A 77 3.39 14.38 20.32
C GLU A 77 4.88 14.66 20.51
N LEU A 78 5.28 15.22 21.66
CA LEU A 78 6.69 15.50 21.95
C LEU A 78 7.52 14.22 22.01
N GLU A 79 7.00 13.18 22.69
CA GLU A 79 7.65 11.87 22.77
C GLU A 79 7.75 11.21 21.39
N ALA A 80 6.67 11.26 20.61
CA ALA A 80 6.60 10.72 19.26
C ALA A 80 7.64 11.36 18.32
N ILE A 81 7.79 12.68 18.35
CA ILE A 81 8.79 13.41 17.57
C ILE A 81 10.21 13.05 18.03
N GLU A 82 10.44 12.98 19.35
CA GLU A 82 11.76 12.61 19.88
C GLU A 82 12.13 11.18 19.51
N ASN A 83 11.20 10.24 19.59
CA ASN A 83 11.40 8.87 19.13
C ASN A 83 11.69 8.83 17.63
N LEU A 84 10.95 9.56 16.79
CA LEU A 84 11.24 9.66 15.36
C LEU A 84 12.68 10.14 15.12
N ARG A 85 13.11 11.18 15.85
CA ARG A 85 14.48 11.71 15.77
C ARG A 85 15.53 10.67 16.13
N LEU A 86 15.30 9.91 17.21
CA LEU A 86 16.21 8.85 17.66
C LEU A 86 16.27 7.68 16.68
N ILE A 87 15.11 7.23 16.19
CA ILE A 87 15.00 6.15 15.20
C ILE A 87 15.83 6.50 13.96
N LEU A 88 15.58 7.66 13.34
CA LEU A 88 16.26 8.05 12.11
C LEU A 88 17.76 8.32 12.33
N LYS A 89 18.15 8.83 13.50
CA LYS A 89 19.56 8.97 13.88
C LYS A 89 20.26 7.61 13.98
N ASN A 90 19.60 6.59 14.53
CA ASN A 90 20.19 5.26 14.69
C ASN A 90 20.33 4.57 13.32
N ILE A 91 19.36 4.74 12.43
CA ILE A 91 19.44 4.24 11.04
C ILE A 91 20.61 4.84 10.27
N SER A 92 20.88 6.13 10.44
CA SER A 92 21.96 6.81 9.72
C SER A 92 23.36 6.50 10.27
N ASN A 93 23.47 6.20 11.57
CA ASN A 93 24.74 5.91 12.22
C ASN A 93 25.14 4.43 12.15
N GLU A 94 24.17 3.54 12.19
CA GLU A 94 24.43 2.12 12.04
C GLU A 94 24.61 1.83 10.55
N SER A 95 25.72 1.21 10.17
CA SER A 95 25.78 0.45 8.92
C SER A 95 24.84 -0.75 9.09
N ILE A 96 23.52 -0.49 9.07
CA ILE A 96 22.48 -1.50 9.18
C ILE A 96 22.67 -2.43 7.98
N THR A 97 23.43 -3.49 8.21
CA THR A 97 23.56 -4.63 7.31
C THR A 97 22.33 -5.49 7.49
N ASN A 98 21.15 -4.93 7.22
CA ASN A 98 19.94 -5.75 7.13
C ASN A 98 20.08 -6.62 5.88
N LYS A 99 20.11 -7.94 6.05
CA LYS A 99 20.16 -8.91 4.95
C LYS A 99 18.97 -8.75 4.00
N ASP A 100 17.84 -8.26 4.51
CA ASP A 100 16.58 -8.08 3.79
C ASP A 100 16.44 -6.66 3.19
N GLY A 101 17.38 -5.76 3.52
CA GLY A 101 17.36 -4.34 3.17
C GLY A 101 16.46 -3.49 4.07
N ILE A 102 16.80 -2.20 4.20
CA ILE A 102 16.01 -1.23 4.99
C ILE A 102 14.62 -1.05 4.33
N PRO A 103 13.51 -1.15 5.07
CA PRO A 103 12.17 -0.95 4.53
C PRO A 103 11.98 0.45 3.92
N LEU A 104 10.98 0.61 3.06
CA LEU A 104 10.53 1.93 2.61
C LEU A 104 9.88 2.65 3.80
N ILE A 105 10.55 3.69 4.31
CA ILE A 105 10.09 4.41 5.48
C ILE A 105 9.26 5.61 5.04
N PHE A 106 8.08 5.73 5.62
CA PHE A 106 7.23 6.89 5.44
C PHE A 106 6.86 7.50 6.80
N VAL A 107 6.64 8.80 6.82
CA VAL A 107 6.18 9.52 8.02
C VAL A 107 4.74 9.96 7.81
N ARG A 108 3.80 9.45 8.62
CA ARG A 108 2.42 9.97 8.65
C ARG A 108 2.40 11.15 9.60
N ILE A 109 2.36 12.35 9.03
CA ILE A 109 2.23 13.60 9.78
C ILE A 109 0.80 13.77 10.28
N LYS A 110 0.61 14.62 11.28
CA LYS A 110 -0.71 15.08 11.74
C LYS A 110 -1.31 16.13 10.82
N ASP A 111 -0.50 17.11 10.44
CA ASP A 111 -0.86 18.25 9.60
C ASP A 111 0.42 18.88 9.01
N VAL A 112 0.26 19.82 8.07
CA VAL A 112 1.38 20.51 7.42
C VAL A 112 2.17 21.36 8.43
N GLU A 113 1.52 21.86 9.48
CA GLU A 113 2.21 22.61 10.53
C GLU A 113 3.21 21.73 11.29
N GLN A 114 2.81 20.49 11.64
CA GLN A 114 3.68 19.49 12.24
C GLN A 114 4.85 19.17 11.31
N LEU A 115 4.61 19.00 10.01
CA LEU A 115 5.68 18.79 9.02
C LEU A 115 6.72 19.93 9.06
N LEU A 116 6.28 21.18 9.12
CA LEU A 116 7.16 22.34 9.24
C LEU A 116 7.91 22.37 10.59
N ARG A 117 7.27 21.98 11.70
CA ARG A 117 7.93 21.85 13.01
C ARG A 117 9.04 20.81 13.01
N ILE A 118 8.86 19.70 12.29
CA ILE A 118 9.85 18.61 12.21
C ILE A 118 10.79 18.70 11.00
N LYS A 119 10.78 19.81 10.25
CA LYS A 119 11.53 19.96 8.99
C LYS A 119 13.01 19.59 9.10
N GLU A 120 13.68 19.96 10.18
CA GLU A 120 15.10 19.69 10.40
C GLU A 120 15.37 18.18 10.53
N ILE A 121 14.45 17.45 11.16
CA ILE A 121 14.51 15.99 11.28
C ILE A 121 14.35 15.36 9.90
N ILE A 122 13.39 15.82 9.10
CA ILE A 122 13.12 15.28 7.77
C ILE A 122 14.27 15.59 6.80
N ILE A 123 14.77 16.83 6.74
CA ILE A 123 15.86 17.25 5.86
C ILE A 123 17.12 16.41 6.14
N LYS A 124 17.52 16.32 7.42
CA LYS A 124 18.72 15.58 7.84
C LYS A 124 18.66 14.10 7.49
N ASN A 125 17.48 13.51 7.47
CA ASN A 125 17.26 12.08 7.25
C ASN A 125 16.58 11.76 5.91
N SER A 126 16.58 12.70 4.97
CA SER A 126 15.89 12.61 3.67
C SER A 126 16.28 11.37 2.85
N HIS A 127 17.53 10.94 2.95
CA HIS A 127 18.03 9.73 2.28
C HIS A 127 17.41 8.41 2.82
N SER A 128 16.87 8.42 4.03
CA SER A 128 16.25 7.26 4.68
C SER A 128 14.72 7.29 4.61
N ILE A 129 14.11 8.42 4.25
CA ILE A 129 12.66 8.61 4.22
C ILE A 129 12.18 8.59 2.77
N THR A 130 11.35 7.61 2.42
CA THR A 130 10.75 7.46 1.09
C THR A 130 9.66 8.49 0.83
N GLY A 131 8.86 8.84 1.84
CA GLY A 131 7.74 9.75 1.63
C GLY A 131 6.96 10.18 2.87
N ILE A 132 5.98 11.05 2.64
CA ILE A 132 5.05 11.57 3.65
C ILE A 132 3.64 11.05 3.38
N LEU A 133 2.94 10.62 4.44
CA LEU A 133 1.51 10.35 4.36
C LEU A 133 0.72 11.55 4.88
N ILE A 134 -0.29 11.96 4.13
CA ILE A 134 -1.17 13.07 4.48
C ILE A 134 -2.50 12.46 4.96
N PRO A 135 -2.78 12.44 6.28
CA PRO A 135 -4.10 12.06 6.76
C PRO A 135 -5.15 13.07 6.31
N LYS A 136 -6.40 12.62 6.26
CA LYS A 136 -7.56 13.50 5.99
C LYS A 136 -7.38 14.34 4.71
N ALA A 137 -6.66 13.79 3.72
CA ALA A 137 -6.15 14.53 2.59
C ALA A 137 -7.27 15.02 1.68
N ASN A 138 -7.11 16.25 1.21
CA ASN A 138 -7.91 16.86 0.16
C ASN A 138 -7.00 17.63 -0.80
N SER A 139 -7.60 18.29 -1.80
CA SER A 139 -6.85 19.06 -2.79
C SER A 139 -5.91 20.09 -2.16
N GLU A 140 -6.39 20.89 -1.19
CA GLU A 140 -5.60 21.93 -0.53
C GLU A 140 -4.45 21.34 0.30
N LEU A 141 -4.70 20.30 1.09
CA LEU A 141 -3.67 19.67 1.92
C LEU A 141 -2.55 19.02 1.09
N ILE A 142 -2.88 18.46 -0.08
CA ILE A 142 -1.88 17.92 -1.01
C ILE A 142 -0.98 19.04 -1.53
N GLU A 143 -1.57 20.14 -2.01
CA GLU A 143 -0.83 21.31 -2.50
C GLU A 143 0.09 21.87 -1.41
N ASN A 144 -0.46 22.16 -0.22
CA ASN A 144 0.28 22.71 0.91
C ASN A 144 1.43 21.80 1.37
N CYS A 145 1.22 20.48 1.40
CA CYS A 145 2.27 19.53 1.77
C CYS A 145 3.39 19.49 0.71
N ILE A 146 3.05 19.53 -0.57
CA ILE A 146 4.04 19.51 -1.65
C ILE A 146 4.83 20.82 -1.68
N GLU A 147 4.18 21.96 -1.48
CA GLU A 147 4.85 23.27 -1.32
C GLU A 147 5.80 23.28 -0.12
N ALA A 148 5.37 22.72 1.02
CA ALA A 148 6.24 22.57 2.19
C ALA A 148 7.49 21.72 1.86
N LEU A 149 7.34 20.60 1.15
CA LEU A 149 8.47 19.78 0.71
C LEU A 149 9.39 20.52 -0.28
N TYR A 150 8.84 21.35 -1.16
CA TYR A 150 9.66 22.21 -2.03
C TYR A 150 10.48 23.23 -1.26
N SER A 151 9.89 23.87 -0.24
CA SER A 151 10.62 24.81 0.63
C SER A 151 11.78 24.15 1.39
N MET A 152 11.74 22.82 1.56
CA MET A 152 12.77 22.02 2.20
C MET A 152 13.79 21.42 1.22
N ASN A 153 13.69 21.72 -0.08
CA ASN A 153 14.47 21.10 -1.16
C ASN A 153 14.29 19.56 -1.25
N LEU A 154 13.10 19.05 -0.90
CA LEU A 154 12.77 17.62 -0.92
C LEU A 154 11.87 17.28 -2.12
N GLN A 155 12.38 17.54 -3.33
CA GLN A 155 11.65 17.39 -4.59
C GLN A 155 11.36 15.94 -4.96
N ASP A 156 12.20 15.01 -4.52
CA ASP A 156 12.08 13.57 -4.86
C ASP A 156 11.24 12.78 -3.85
N MET A 157 10.88 13.39 -2.72
CA MET A 157 10.14 12.70 -1.65
C MET A 157 8.69 12.45 -2.08
N TYR A 158 8.21 11.21 -1.97
CA TYR A 158 6.86 10.87 -2.36
C TYR A 158 5.81 11.34 -1.35
N VAL A 159 4.57 11.49 -1.83
CA VAL A 159 3.40 11.80 -1.03
C VAL A 159 2.35 10.71 -1.21
N ILE A 160 1.68 10.33 -0.13
CA ILE A 160 0.57 9.37 -0.12
C ILE A 160 -0.63 10.01 0.60
N PRO A 161 -1.66 10.47 -0.14
CA PRO A 161 -2.89 10.97 0.48
C PRO A 161 -3.73 9.82 1.05
N ILE A 162 -4.29 10.06 2.24
CA ILE A 162 -5.27 9.18 2.87
C ILE A 162 -6.63 9.87 2.83
N ILE A 163 -7.58 9.30 2.10
CA ILE A 163 -8.92 9.86 1.90
C ILE A 163 -9.84 9.30 2.97
N GLU A 164 -10.32 10.16 3.87
CA GLU A 164 -10.99 9.74 5.11
C GLU A 164 -11.87 10.83 5.75
N THR A 165 -12.38 11.80 4.97
CA THR A 165 -13.14 12.95 5.48
C THR A 165 -14.57 13.05 4.92
N ARG A 166 -15.45 13.81 5.61
CA ARG A 166 -16.88 14.02 5.24
C ARG A 166 -17.10 14.48 3.82
N GLU A 167 -16.20 15.32 3.30
CA GLU A 167 -16.42 15.97 2.01
C GLU A 167 -16.41 14.99 0.84
N PHE A 168 -15.90 13.77 1.05
CA PHE A 168 -15.90 12.67 0.08
C PHE A 168 -17.05 11.69 0.26
N ILE A 169 -17.96 11.92 1.22
CA ILE A 169 -19.13 11.04 1.45
C ILE A 169 -20.45 11.81 1.51
N TYR A 170 -20.44 13.07 1.92
CA TYR A 170 -21.63 13.91 1.92
C TYR A 170 -22.00 14.29 0.48
N ASN A 171 -23.18 13.89 0.05
CA ASN A 171 -23.65 14.01 -1.34
C ASN A 171 -23.55 15.44 -1.89
N GLU A 172 -23.75 16.46 -1.04
CA GLU A 172 -23.75 17.87 -1.42
C GLU A 172 -22.36 18.38 -1.81
N LYS A 173 -21.29 17.71 -1.33
CA LYS A 173 -19.90 18.13 -1.56
C LYS A 173 -19.09 17.13 -2.38
N LYS A 174 -19.49 15.86 -2.35
CA LYS A 174 -18.71 14.71 -2.86
C LYS A 174 -18.15 14.91 -4.25
N GLU A 175 -18.99 15.28 -5.22
CA GLU A 175 -18.58 15.45 -6.62
C GLU A 175 -17.51 16.54 -6.79
N LEU A 176 -17.72 17.70 -6.17
CA LEU A 176 -16.76 18.80 -6.20
C LEU A 176 -15.45 18.43 -5.51
N SER A 177 -15.52 17.80 -4.33
CA SER A 177 -14.35 17.37 -3.56
C SER A 177 -13.50 16.37 -4.35
N PHE A 178 -14.11 15.34 -4.94
CA PHE A 178 -13.38 14.37 -5.76
C PHE A 178 -12.83 14.98 -7.04
N THR A 179 -13.55 15.91 -7.69
CA THR A 179 -13.05 16.61 -8.87
C THR A 179 -11.80 17.43 -8.53
N ASN A 180 -11.84 18.18 -7.43
CA ASN A 180 -10.69 18.96 -6.96
C ASN A 180 -9.51 18.05 -6.58
N LEU A 181 -9.79 16.95 -5.87
CA LEU A 181 -8.78 15.96 -5.50
C LEU A 181 -8.14 15.31 -6.74
N TYR A 182 -8.93 14.88 -7.71
CA TYR A 182 -8.45 14.33 -8.98
C TYR A 182 -7.48 15.31 -9.68
N ASN A 183 -7.86 16.58 -9.79
CA ASN A 183 -7.04 17.59 -10.43
C ASN A 183 -5.72 17.85 -9.70
N ALA A 184 -5.75 17.89 -8.36
CA ALA A 184 -4.54 18.05 -7.55
C ALA A 184 -3.59 16.84 -7.70
N ILE A 185 -4.13 15.62 -7.65
CA ILE A 185 -3.35 14.39 -7.84
C ILE A 185 -2.77 14.34 -9.26
N LEU A 186 -3.54 14.72 -10.29
CA LEU A 186 -3.08 14.73 -11.67
C LEU A 186 -1.93 15.73 -11.87
N ARG A 187 -2.04 16.94 -11.32
CA ARG A 187 -0.99 17.97 -11.38
C ARG A 187 0.32 17.47 -10.75
N HIS A 188 0.21 16.75 -9.64
CA HIS A 188 1.34 16.22 -8.89
C HIS A 188 1.56 14.74 -9.12
N LYS A 189 1.13 14.21 -10.28
CA LYS A 189 1.14 12.77 -10.57
C LYS A 189 2.49 12.14 -10.35
N SER A 190 3.61 12.81 -10.61
CA SER A 190 4.97 12.30 -10.37
C SER A 190 5.31 12.13 -8.89
N ARG A 191 4.68 12.90 -7.99
CA ARG A 191 4.91 12.89 -6.53
C ARG A 191 3.98 11.95 -5.76
N ILE A 192 2.79 11.65 -6.29
CA ILE A 192 1.83 10.78 -5.61
C ILE A 192 2.16 9.30 -5.87
N LEU A 193 2.56 8.56 -4.84
CA LEU A 193 2.99 7.15 -5.01
C LEU A 193 1.81 6.17 -4.98
N SER A 194 0.83 6.42 -4.12
CA SER A 194 -0.38 5.60 -3.95
C SER A 194 -1.44 6.43 -3.23
N ILE A 195 -2.71 6.03 -3.32
CA ILE A 195 -3.84 6.60 -2.57
C ILE A 195 -4.29 5.58 -1.53
N ARG A 196 -4.64 6.05 -0.33
CA ARG A 196 -5.11 5.20 0.78
C ARG A 196 -6.52 5.56 1.20
N VAL A 197 -7.23 4.56 1.70
CA VAL A 197 -8.61 4.70 2.16
C VAL A 197 -8.67 4.57 3.68
N GLY A 198 -9.04 5.64 4.36
CA GLY A 198 -9.23 5.64 5.81
C GLY A 198 -10.67 5.30 6.16
N ILE A 199 -10.91 4.02 6.43
CA ILE A 199 -12.24 3.49 6.70
C ILE A 199 -12.70 3.81 8.13
N THR A 200 -11.79 3.78 9.09
CA THR A 200 -12.12 3.95 10.52
C THR A 200 -12.67 5.34 10.81
N ASP A 201 -12.07 6.40 10.25
CA ASP A 201 -12.59 7.77 10.36
C ASP A 201 -13.99 7.88 9.76
N ILE A 202 -14.20 7.34 8.56
CA ILE A 202 -15.51 7.36 7.89
C ILE A 202 -16.57 6.67 8.75
N LEU A 203 -16.32 5.47 9.25
CA LEU A 203 -17.25 4.79 10.15
C LEU A 203 -17.50 5.57 11.44
N GLY A 204 -16.43 6.12 12.03
CA GLY A 204 -16.50 6.91 13.27
C GLY A 204 -17.39 8.14 13.14
N MET A 205 -17.40 8.80 11.98
CA MET A 205 -18.27 9.93 11.70
C MET A 205 -19.78 9.61 11.73
N TYR A 206 -20.13 8.35 11.48
CA TYR A 206 -21.50 7.85 11.58
C TYR A 206 -21.76 7.09 12.90
N GLY A 207 -20.80 7.10 13.84
CA GLY A 207 -20.92 6.37 15.09
C GLY A 207 -20.93 4.85 14.92
N ILE A 208 -20.37 4.33 13.83
CA ILE A 208 -20.35 2.90 13.52
C ILE A 208 -19.01 2.31 13.96
N ARG A 209 -19.06 1.16 14.63
CA ARG A 209 -17.89 0.30 14.86
C ARG A 209 -17.99 -0.94 14.01
N ARG A 210 -16.85 -1.41 13.51
CA ARG A 210 -16.76 -2.61 12.71
C ARG A 210 -17.09 -3.85 13.55
N ASP A 211 -17.75 -4.82 12.92
CA ASP A 211 -18.01 -6.14 13.49
C ASP A 211 -17.12 -7.18 12.79
N LYS A 212 -16.52 -8.10 13.56
CA LYS A 212 -15.60 -9.13 13.05
C LYS A 212 -16.27 -10.15 12.13
N ASN A 213 -17.59 -10.27 12.20
CA ASN A 213 -18.36 -11.24 11.41
C ASN A 213 -18.62 -10.75 9.98
N PHE A 214 -18.43 -9.45 9.71
CA PHE A 214 -18.74 -8.83 8.43
C PHE A 214 -17.49 -8.28 7.74
N SER A 215 -17.50 -8.35 6.42
CA SER A 215 -16.52 -7.67 5.59
C SER A 215 -16.87 -6.19 5.55
N ILE A 216 -15.86 -5.34 5.39
CA ILE A 216 -16.07 -3.91 5.21
C ILE A 216 -16.92 -3.59 3.98
N TYR A 217 -16.88 -4.47 2.98
CA TYR A 217 -17.71 -4.41 1.77
C TYR A 217 -19.18 -4.77 2.00
N ASN A 218 -19.54 -5.28 3.18
CA ASN A 218 -20.94 -5.43 3.58
C ASN A 218 -21.51 -4.15 4.21
N ASN A 219 -20.66 -3.22 4.64
CA ASN A 219 -21.10 -1.97 5.23
C ASN A 219 -21.45 -0.96 4.12
N LEU A 220 -22.72 -0.55 4.04
CA LEU A 220 -23.24 0.32 2.96
C LEU A 220 -22.46 1.64 2.81
N ILE A 221 -22.07 2.25 3.93
CA ILE A 221 -21.33 3.51 3.94
C ILE A 221 -19.93 3.30 3.34
N CYS A 222 -19.25 2.23 3.75
CA CYS A 222 -17.91 1.92 3.25
C CYS A 222 -17.93 1.47 1.79
N SER A 223 -18.87 0.62 1.40
CA SER A 223 -19.01 0.17 0.01
C SER A 223 -19.30 1.32 -0.93
N SER A 224 -20.19 2.26 -0.55
CA SER A 224 -20.40 3.48 -1.33
C SER A 224 -19.13 4.32 -1.41
N PHE A 225 -18.45 4.52 -0.29
CA PHE A 225 -17.24 5.35 -0.24
C PHE A 225 -16.09 4.77 -1.08
N ILE A 226 -15.87 3.46 -1.01
CA ILE A 226 -14.86 2.76 -1.82
C ILE A 226 -15.23 2.82 -3.31
N LEU A 227 -16.50 2.62 -3.66
CA LEU A 227 -16.99 2.77 -5.04
C LEU A 227 -16.71 4.18 -5.58
N ASP A 228 -16.99 5.22 -4.81
CA ASP A 228 -16.72 6.60 -5.20
C ASP A 228 -15.21 6.81 -5.42
N ILE A 229 -14.36 6.37 -4.48
CA ILE A 229 -12.90 6.46 -4.61
C ILE A 229 -12.40 5.78 -5.90
N ILE A 230 -12.86 4.56 -6.17
CA ILE A 230 -12.47 3.81 -7.36
C ILE A 230 -12.89 4.57 -8.63
N THR A 231 -14.14 5.03 -8.68
CA THR A 231 -14.71 5.67 -9.88
C THR A 231 -14.05 7.00 -10.19
N TYR A 232 -13.72 7.80 -9.18
CA TYR A 232 -13.08 9.10 -9.37
C TYR A 232 -11.56 9.00 -9.55
N LEU A 233 -10.88 8.07 -8.86
CA LEU A 233 -9.42 8.10 -8.71
C LEU A 233 -8.69 6.93 -9.39
N GLN A 234 -9.36 5.82 -9.72
CA GLN A 234 -8.72 4.70 -10.41
C GLN A 234 -8.71 4.85 -11.95
N ARG A 235 -8.57 6.09 -12.43
CA ARG A 235 -8.65 6.41 -13.85
C ARG A 235 -7.27 6.24 -14.53
N PRO A 236 -7.19 5.75 -15.78
CA PRO A 236 -5.92 5.52 -16.48
C PRO A 236 -5.02 6.76 -16.58
N GLU A 237 -5.60 7.95 -16.59
CA GLU A 237 -4.88 9.23 -16.61
C GLU A 237 -4.06 9.43 -15.33
N LEU A 238 -4.61 9.03 -14.18
CA LEU A 238 -3.89 9.06 -12.91
C LEU A 238 -2.86 7.95 -12.82
N ASP A 239 -3.23 6.71 -13.17
CA ASP A 239 -2.37 5.53 -13.07
C ASP A 239 -1.63 5.43 -11.71
N ILE A 240 -2.41 5.63 -10.64
CA ILE A 240 -1.97 5.57 -9.24
C ILE A 240 -2.79 4.49 -8.53
N PRO A 241 -2.14 3.52 -7.86
CA PRO A 241 -2.85 2.47 -7.16
C PRO A 241 -3.52 2.98 -5.89
N ILE A 242 -4.75 2.51 -5.66
CA ILE A 242 -5.48 2.70 -4.42
C ILE A 242 -5.32 1.43 -3.59
N SER A 243 -5.05 1.57 -2.29
CA SER A 243 -4.88 0.43 -1.38
C SER A 243 -6.13 0.14 -0.55
N GLY A 244 -6.28 -1.11 -0.14
CA GLY A 244 -7.32 -1.53 0.79
C GLY A 244 -7.19 -0.86 2.16
N GLY A 245 -8.32 -0.54 2.77
CA GLY A 245 -8.39 0.05 4.11
C GLY A 245 -7.93 -0.90 5.23
N VAL A 246 -7.70 -0.34 6.41
CA VAL A 246 -7.28 -1.08 7.61
C VAL A 246 -8.37 -2.04 8.09
N SER A 247 -7.96 -3.23 8.57
CA SER A 247 -8.78 -4.03 9.48
C SER A 247 -8.25 -3.91 10.90
N GLU A 248 -9.13 -3.56 11.83
CA GLU A 248 -8.83 -3.45 13.26
C GLU A 248 -8.70 -4.81 13.96
N PHE A 249 -9.13 -5.89 13.32
CA PHE A 249 -8.97 -7.25 13.84
C PHE A 249 -7.62 -7.81 13.40
N PHE A 250 -6.69 -7.94 14.35
CA PHE A 250 -5.30 -8.32 14.08
C PHE A 250 -4.91 -9.72 14.56
N ASP A 251 -5.75 -10.37 15.37
CA ASP A 251 -5.49 -11.73 15.84
C ASP A 251 -5.74 -12.76 14.72
N MET A 252 -4.69 -13.03 13.93
CA MET A 252 -4.74 -14.02 12.85
C MET A 252 -4.65 -15.47 13.35
N THR A 253 -4.50 -15.72 14.66
CA THR A 253 -4.62 -17.09 15.21
C THR A 253 -6.08 -17.53 15.30
N ASN A 254 -7.00 -16.57 15.43
CA ASN A 254 -8.42 -16.83 15.35
C ASN A 254 -8.84 -17.09 13.90
N LYS A 255 -9.32 -18.30 13.63
CA LYS A 255 -9.68 -18.76 12.27
C LYS A 255 -10.76 -17.89 11.62
N ASP A 256 -11.77 -17.47 12.38
CA ASP A 256 -12.88 -16.67 11.83
C ASP A 256 -12.41 -15.26 11.44
N ILE A 257 -11.61 -14.63 12.31
CA ILE A 257 -10.99 -13.34 12.02
C ILE A 257 -10.07 -13.44 10.81
N ARG A 258 -9.21 -14.46 10.77
CA ARG A 258 -8.28 -14.70 9.66
C ARG A 258 -9.03 -14.91 8.34
N ASN A 259 -10.05 -15.76 8.33
CA ASN A 259 -10.85 -16.03 7.13
C ASN A 259 -11.56 -14.75 6.64
N LYS A 260 -12.11 -13.95 7.56
CA LYS A 260 -12.73 -12.68 7.19
C LYS A 260 -11.72 -11.68 6.65
N TYR A 261 -10.51 -11.66 7.21
CA TYR A 261 -9.42 -10.82 6.72
C TYR A 261 -8.96 -11.22 5.31
N ILE A 262 -8.84 -12.53 5.03
CA ILE A 262 -8.57 -13.08 3.70
C ILE A 262 -9.67 -12.68 2.71
N GLU A 263 -10.95 -12.87 3.08
CA GLU A 263 -12.10 -12.47 2.26
C GLU A 263 -12.02 -10.99 1.88
N GLU A 264 -11.68 -10.10 2.83
CA GLU A 264 -11.52 -8.68 2.54
C GLU A 264 -10.39 -8.37 1.57
N ILE A 265 -9.24 -9.03 1.70
CA ILE A 265 -8.11 -8.81 0.78
C ILE A 265 -8.43 -9.34 -0.62
N LEU A 266 -9.14 -10.45 -0.72
CA LEU A 266 -9.63 -10.97 -2.00
C LEU A 266 -10.63 -9.99 -2.63
N LEU A 267 -11.53 -9.40 -1.84
CA LEU A 267 -12.43 -8.34 -2.30
C LEU A 267 -11.68 -7.06 -2.67
N ASP A 268 -10.62 -6.69 -1.95
CA ASP A 268 -9.75 -5.57 -2.31
C ASP A 268 -9.20 -5.81 -3.73
N LYS A 269 -8.57 -6.97 -3.98
CA LYS A 269 -8.02 -7.36 -5.28
C LYS A 269 -9.09 -7.44 -6.37
N TYR A 270 -10.26 -8.00 -6.06
CA TYR A 270 -11.39 -8.13 -6.99
C TYR A 270 -11.88 -6.77 -7.49
N HIS A 271 -11.92 -5.76 -6.62
CA HIS A 271 -12.28 -4.38 -6.97
C HIS A 271 -11.09 -3.56 -7.49
N GLY A 272 -9.94 -4.19 -7.75
CA GLY A 272 -8.77 -3.56 -8.35
C GLY A 272 -7.85 -2.80 -7.38
N LEU A 273 -8.08 -2.88 -6.07
CA LEU A 273 -7.21 -2.30 -5.05
C LEU A 273 -5.92 -3.12 -4.91
N ILE A 274 -4.84 -2.46 -4.50
CA ILE A 274 -3.50 -3.06 -4.46
C ILE A 274 -2.83 -2.75 -3.13
N GLY A 275 -2.41 -3.82 -2.44
CA GLY A 275 -1.88 -3.73 -1.09
C GLY A 275 -2.95 -3.35 -0.07
N LYS A 276 -2.54 -3.30 1.19
CA LYS A 276 -3.43 -3.02 2.32
C LYS A 276 -2.66 -2.36 3.44
N THR A 277 -3.31 -1.45 4.13
CA THR A 277 -2.77 -0.90 5.38
C THR A 277 -2.94 -1.94 6.50
N VAL A 278 -1.86 -2.23 7.22
CA VAL A 278 -1.86 -3.19 8.34
C VAL A 278 -1.36 -2.54 9.61
N ILE A 279 -1.86 -2.98 10.76
CA ILE A 279 -1.55 -2.40 12.07
C ILE A 279 -0.82 -3.39 12.99
N HIS A 280 -0.61 -4.62 12.52
CA HIS A 280 0.02 -5.66 13.32
C HIS A 280 0.84 -6.61 12.44
N PRO A 281 2.00 -7.11 12.91
CA PRO A 281 2.85 -8.03 12.16
C PRO A 281 2.14 -9.29 11.64
N MET A 282 1.19 -9.84 12.41
CA MET A 282 0.45 -11.05 12.01
C MET A 282 -0.36 -10.88 10.71
N GLN A 283 -0.70 -9.64 10.33
CA GLN A 283 -1.46 -9.36 9.11
C GLN A 283 -0.56 -9.37 7.85
N ILE A 284 0.75 -9.16 8.01
CA ILE A 284 1.69 -8.90 6.91
C ILE A 284 1.72 -10.04 5.91
N GLN A 285 1.96 -11.25 6.41
CA GLN A 285 2.16 -12.43 5.59
C GLN A 285 0.95 -12.74 4.71
N ILE A 286 -0.26 -12.59 5.26
CA ILE A 286 -1.51 -12.88 4.54
C ILE A 286 -1.68 -11.92 3.36
N VAL A 287 -1.50 -10.62 3.57
CA VAL A 287 -1.59 -9.63 2.49
C VAL A 287 -0.53 -9.89 1.41
N GLN A 288 0.70 -10.22 1.82
CA GLN A 288 1.78 -10.49 0.87
C GLN A 288 1.53 -11.76 0.06
N ALA A 289 1.13 -12.85 0.71
CA ALA A 289 0.79 -14.10 0.04
C ALA A 289 -0.32 -13.88 -1.02
N LEU A 290 -1.37 -13.13 -0.66
CA LEU A 290 -2.47 -12.79 -1.58
C LEU A 290 -2.08 -11.78 -2.68
N SER A 291 -0.94 -11.10 -2.55
CA SER A 291 -0.40 -10.19 -3.57
C SER A 291 0.36 -10.91 -4.69
N THR A 292 0.67 -12.20 -4.52
CA THR A 292 1.33 -13.01 -5.55
C THR A 292 0.45 -13.20 -6.79
N VAL A 293 1.10 -13.42 -7.93
CA VAL A 293 0.44 -13.68 -9.21
C VAL A 293 0.32 -15.18 -9.42
N SER A 294 -0.87 -15.68 -9.79
CA SER A 294 -1.03 -17.08 -10.13
C SER A 294 -0.35 -17.41 -11.46
N TYR A 295 0.03 -18.68 -11.64
CA TYR A 295 0.50 -19.20 -12.93
C TYR A 295 -0.42 -18.80 -14.09
N GLU A 296 -1.73 -18.86 -13.85
CA GLU A 296 -2.77 -18.63 -14.84
C GLU A 296 -2.87 -17.16 -15.24
N ASP A 297 -2.95 -16.26 -14.25
CA ASP A 297 -2.98 -14.83 -14.49
C ASP A 297 -1.71 -14.35 -15.19
N PHE A 298 -0.55 -14.90 -14.82
CA PHE A 298 0.71 -14.57 -15.47
C PHE A 298 0.75 -15.02 -16.94
N THR A 299 0.36 -16.28 -17.21
CA THR A 299 0.40 -16.83 -18.57
C THR A 299 -0.59 -16.10 -19.48
N ASP A 300 -1.81 -15.84 -19.00
CA ASP A 300 -2.82 -15.09 -19.75
C ASP A 300 -2.39 -13.64 -19.99
N ALA A 301 -1.75 -13.00 -19.01
CA ALA A 301 -1.22 -11.65 -19.19
C ALA A 301 -0.11 -11.58 -20.26
N LEU A 302 0.78 -12.58 -20.31
CA LEU A 302 1.78 -12.68 -21.39
C LEU A 302 1.11 -12.83 -22.76
N ASP A 303 0.20 -13.79 -22.88
CA ASP A 303 -0.53 -14.06 -24.13
C ASP A 303 -1.29 -12.82 -24.65
N ILE A 304 -1.93 -12.07 -23.76
CA ILE A 304 -2.62 -10.82 -24.10
C ILE A 304 -1.65 -9.75 -24.64
N LEU A 305 -0.47 -9.58 -24.02
CA LEU A 305 0.47 -8.55 -24.47
C LEU A 305 1.20 -8.95 -25.75
N ASP A 306 1.55 -10.22 -25.91
CA ASP A 306 2.20 -10.75 -27.12
C ASP A 306 1.23 -10.74 -28.33
N SER A 307 -0.08 -10.74 -28.06
CA SER A 307 -1.13 -10.68 -29.09
C SER A 307 -1.51 -9.25 -29.54
N THR A 308 -0.84 -8.21 -29.04
CA THR A 308 -1.18 -6.79 -29.36
C THR A 308 -1.11 -6.45 -30.85
N ASP A 309 -0.17 -7.05 -31.59
CA ASP A 309 -0.03 -6.88 -33.04
C ASP A 309 -0.66 -8.03 -33.84
N SER A 310 -1.38 -8.94 -33.19
CA SER A 310 -2.02 -10.09 -33.82
C SER A 310 -3.19 -9.68 -34.71
N LYS A 311 -3.41 -10.42 -35.80
CA LYS A 311 -4.64 -10.32 -36.61
C LYS A 311 -5.89 -10.72 -35.82
N TYR A 312 -5.74 -11.56 -34.79
CA TYR A 312 -6.81 -12.07 -33.96
C TYR A 312 -6.75 -11.42 -32.58
N GLY A 313 -7.82 -10.75 -32.17
CA GLY A 313 -7.88 -10.06 -30.87
C GLY A 313 -8.33 -10.94 -29.70
N VAL A 314 -8.62 -12.22 -29.94
CA VAL A 314 -9.13 -13.16 -28.94
C VAL A 314 -8.37 -14.48 -28.94
N SER A 315 -8.11 -15.00 -27.75
CA SER A 315 -7.49 -16.30 -27.51
C SER A 315 -8.14 -16.99 -26.32
N LYS A 316 -7.87 -18.28 -26.16
CA LYS A 316 -8.35 -19.07 -25.03
C LYS A 316 -7.32 -18.97 -23.91
N GLY A 317 -7.74 -18.65 -22.69
CA GLY A 317 -6.83 -18.64 -21.53
C GLY A 317 -6.21 -20.00 -21.25
N VAL A 318 -5.12 -20.04 -20.49
CA VAL A 318 -4.25 -21.22 -20.34
C VAL A 318 -4.98 -22.46 -19.77
N LEU A 319 -5.94 -22.27 -18.87
CA LEU A 319 -6.79 -23.36 -18.37
C LEU A 319 -7.95 -23.71 -19.29
N GLY A 320 -8.28 -22.82 -20.21
CA GLY A 320 -9.41 -22.97 -21.10
C GLY A 320 -10.77 -22.59 -20.52
N GLU A 321 -10.80 -21.99 -19.32
CA GLU A 321 -12.01 -21.62 -18.60
C GLU A 321 -12.46 -20.17 -18.90
N ARG A 322 -11.53 -19.31 -19.34
CA ARG A 322 -11.80 -17.91 -19.67
C ARG A 322 -11.24 -17.53 -21.05
N MET A 323 -11.78 -16.44 -21.59
CA MET A 323 -11.35 -15.82 -22.84
C MET A 323 -10.35 -14.70 -22.55
N ASN A 324 -9.28 -14.64 -23.34
CA ASN A 324 -8.35 -13.53 -23.38
C ASN A 324 -8.76 -12.61 -24.55
N GLU A 325 -9.07 -11.36 -24.25
CA GLU A 325 -9.31 -10.32 -25.26
C GLU A 325 -8.25 -9.25 -25.14
N THR A 326 -7.51 -9.02 -26.23
CA THR A 326 -6.27 -8.22 -26.21
C THR A 326 -6.50 -6.79 -25.73
N ASN A 327 -7.46 -6.08 -26.34
CA ASN A 327 -7.72 -4.68 -26.05
C ASN A 327 -8.34 -4.43 -24.66
N PRO A 328 -9.46 -5.08 -24.27
CA PRO A 328 -10.08 -4.78 -22.98
C PRO A 328 -9.26 -5.30 -21.79
N HIS A 329 -8.47 -6.38 -21.95
CA HIS A 329 -7.64 -6.93 -20.88
C HIS A 329 -6.21 -6.36 -20.86
N PHE A 330 -5.84 -5.47 -21.79
CA PHE A 330 -4.49 -4.91 -21.90
C PHE A 330 -3.98 -4.26 -20.60
N LEU A 331 -4.80 -3.42 -19.97
CA LEU A 331 -4.43 -2.74 -18.72
C LEU A 331 -4.27 -3.73 -17.57
N TRP A 332 -5.15 -4.74 -17.51
CA TRP A 332 -5.03 -5.83 -16.55
C TRP A 332 -3.72 -6.61 -16.75
N ALA A 333 -3.42 -7.00 -17.99
CA ALA A 333 -2.22 -7.76 -18.32
C ALA A 333 -0.93 -7.00 -17.98
N LYS A 334 -0.84 -5.71 -18.36
CA LYS A 334 0.29 -4.85 -17.98
C LYS A 334 0.50 -4.79 -16.47
N LYS A 335 -0.57 -4.54 -15.72
CA LYS A 335 -0.53 -4.50 -14.25
C LYS A 335 -0.08 -5.85 -13.69
N THR A 336 -0.65 -6.95 -14.15
CA THR A 336 -0.31 -8.32 -13.72
C THR A 336 1.17 -8.62 -13.94
N LEU A 337 1.75 -8.22 -15.08
CA LEU A 337 3.18 -8.41 -15.31
C LEU A 337 4.05 -7.55 -14.39
N ILE A 338 3.64 -6.33 -14.04
CA ILE A 338 4.36 -5.52 -13.03
C ILE A 338 4.30 -6.20 -11.66
N LEU A 339 3.11 -6.65 -11.23
CA LEU A 339 2.93 -7.37 -9.98
C LEU A 339 3.76 -8.67 -9.94
N SER A 340 3.89 -9.37 -11.08
CA SER A 340 4.68 -10.60 -11.17
C SER A 340 6.18 -10.37 -10.91
N LYS A 341 6.70 -9.19 -11.25
CA LYS A 341 8.08 -8.81 -10.91
C LYS A 341 8.22 -8.56 -9.41
N ILE A 342 7.23 -7.91 -8.80
CA ILE A 342 7.29 -7.47 -7.40
C ILE A 342 7.05 -8.64 -6.43
N TYR A 343 6.00 -9.42 -6.65
CA TYR A 343 5.53 -10.45 -5.73
C TYR A 343 5.80 -11.87 -6.20
N GLY A 344 6.35 -12.05 -7.41
CA GLY A 344 6.59 -13.35 -8.02
C GLY A 344 5.34 -13.98 -8.64
N VAL A 345 5.57 -15.10 -9.33
CA VAL A 345 4.55 -15.95 -9.96
C VAL A 345 4.58 -17.31 -9.29
N LEU A 346 3.45 -17.73 -8.74
CA LEU A 346 3.31 -19.06 -8.16
C LEU A 346 3.42 -20.15 -9.24
N ASN A 347 3.96 -21.30 -8.86
CA ASN A 347 4.09 -22.44 -9.73
C ASN A 347 2.71 -23.02 -10.09
N LYS A 348 2.63 -23.79 -11.18
CA LYS A 348 1.37 -24.39 -11.63
C LYS A 348 0.81 -25.31 -10.54
N GLY A 349 -0.45 -25.08 -10.15
CA GLY A 349 -1.12 -25.84 -9.09
C GLY A 349 -0.72 -25.47 -7.66
N VAL A 350 0.09 -24.43 -7.49
CA VAL A 350 0.42 -23.83 -6.19
C VAL A 350 -0.43 -22.58 -5.98
N ASP A 351 -0.99 -22.43 -4.78
CA ASP A 351 -1.73 -21.23 -4.37
C ASP A 351 -1.02 -20.49 -3.22
N TYR A 352 -1.63 -19.39 -2.78
CA TYR A 352 -1.08 -18.55 -1.72
C TYR A 352 -1.06 -19.24 -0.35
N GLU A 353 -1.79 -20.34 -0.13
CA GLU A 353 -1.82 -21.03 1.15
C GLU A 353 -0.47 -21.69 1.47
N GLU A 354 0.28 -22.12 0.44
CA GLU A 354 1.65 -22.62 0.62
C GLU A 354 2.56 -21.58 1.28
N LEU A 355 2.38 -20.29 0.97
CA LEU A 355 3.16 -19.21 1.56
C LEU A 355 2.79 -18.94 3.02
N LEU A 356 1.60 -19.33 3.47
CA LEU A 356 1.14 -19.16 4.85
C LEU A 356 1.75 -20.19 5.82
N LYS A 357 2.57 -21.13 5.32
CA LYS A 357 3.26 -22.15 6.12
C LYS A 357 4.59 -21.67 6.71
N PHE A 358 5.13 -20.58 6.19
CA PHE A 358 6.38 -19.96 6.65
C PHE A 358 6.11 -18.94 7.75
#